data_AF-A0A2K3MP31-F1
#
_entry.id   AF-A0A2K3MP31-F1
#
_cell.length_a   1.000
_cell.length_b   1.000
_cell.length_c   1.000
_cell.angle_alpha   90.00
_cell.angle_beta   90.00
_cell.angle_gamma   90.00
#
_symmetry.space_group_name_H-M   'P 1'
#
loop_
_entity.id
_entity.type
_entity.pdbx_description
1 polymer ?
#
loop_
_entity_poly.entity_id
_entity_poly.type
_entity_poly.pdbx_seq_one_letter_code
_entity_poly.pdbx_strand_id
1 'polypeptide(L)'
;MATLSSYYNGNNTTMLIFAFLVIVLQSTHIVFATSESNIVKFLPGFEGPLPFVLETGYIEVSETEADENAEVFYYFIESENNPKQDPLLLWLTGGPGCSGFSGLVFEIGVLKKSHIGNELA
;
A
#
# COMPACT_ATOMS: atom_id res chain seq x y z
N MET A 1 45.91 -9.04 -7.37
CA MET A 1 44.83 -8.15 -7.85
C MET A 1 44.97 -8.06 -9.37
N ALA A 2 44.34 -8.98 -10.10
CA ALA A 2 44.37 -8.97 -11.57
C ALA A 2 43.41 -7.88 -12.06
N THR A 3 43.90 -6.97 -12.89
CA THR A 3 43.12 -5.85 -13.44
C THR A 3 42.09 -6.40 -14.44
N LEU A 4 40.86 -5.86 -14.44
CA LEU A 4 39.74 -6.30 -15.30
C LEU A 4 40.09 -6.39 -16.80
N SER A 5 41.13 -5.68 -17.24
CA SER A 5 41.66 -5.73 -18.61
C SER A 5 42.34 -7.06 -18.98
N SER A 6 42.80 -7.85 -18.00
CA SER A 6 43.50 -9.12 -18.24
C SER A 6 42.57 -10.33 -18.42
N TYR A 7 41.29 -10.18 -18.05
CA TYR A 7 40.27 -11.23 -18.20
C TYR A 7 39.54 -11.16 -19.56
N TYR A 8 39.59 -10.00 -20.23
CA TYR A 8 39.04 -9.82 -21.58
C TYR A 8 39.98 -10.45 -22.63
N ASN A 9 40.14 -11.77 -22.56
CA ASN A 9 40.71 -12.51 -23.68
C ASN A 9 39.70 -12.37 -24.84
N GLY A 10 40.13 -11.83 -25.99
CA GLY A 10 39.30 -11.35 -27.10
C GLY A 10 38.43 -12.36 -27.84
N ASN A 11 38.02 -13.44 -27.17
CA ASN A 11 37.07 -14.43 -27.63
C ASN A 11 35.66 -13.99 -27.30
N ASN A 12 34.80 -13.88 -28.31
CA ASN A 12 33.41 -13.46 -28.16
C ASN A 12 32.62 -14.31 -27.14
N THR A 13 33.03 -15.56 -26.92
CA THR A 13 32.38 -16.48 -25.97
C THR A 13 32.56 -16.08 -24.51
N THR A 14 33.75 -15.64 -24.09
CA THR A 14 34.00 -15.20 -22.71
C THR A 14 33.26 -13.90 -22.41
N MET A 15 33.15 -13.01 -23.39
CA MET A 15 32.38 -11.77 -23.30
C MET A 15 30.87 -12.04 -23.13
N LEU A 16 30.32 -13.00 -23.87
CA LEU A 16 28.91 -13.40 -23.76
C LEU A 16 28.59 -14.02 -22.39
N ILE A 17 29.48 -14.85 -21.85
CA ILE A 17 29.32 -15.45 -20.51
C ILE A 17 29.32 -14.36 -19.44
N PHE A 18 30.21 -13.37 -19.54
CA PHE A 18 30.24 -12.24 -18.59
C PHE A 18 28.99 -11.38 -18.68
N ALA A 19 28.55 -11.05 -19.90
CA ALA A 19 27.30 -10.31 -20.10
C ALA A 19 26.10 -11.05 -19.49
N PHE A 20 26.03 -12.38 -19.69
CA PHE A 20 24.99 -13.21 -19.10
C PHE A 20 25.04 -13.22 -17.57
N LEU A 21 26.23 -13.37 -16.97
CA LEU A 21 26.40 -13.31 -15.51
C LEU A 21 25.98 -11.95 -14.93
N VAL A 22 26.33 -10.84 -15.60
CA VAL A 22 25.92 -9.49 -15.19
C VAL A 22 24.39 -9.32 -15.29
N ILE A 23 23.75 -9.85 -16.34
CA ILE A 23 22.30 -9.81 -16.50
C ILE A 23 21.61 -10.61 -15.38
N VAL A 24 22.13 -11.79 -15.03
CA VAL A 24 21.60 -12.62 -13.92
C VAL A 24 21.83 -11.96 -12.55
N LEU A 25 22.94 -11.23 -12.38
CA LEU A 25 23.20 -10.46 -11.16
C LEU A 25 22.32 -9.20 -11.04
N GLN A 26 21.88 -8.62 -12.15
CA GLN A 26 20.97 -7.47 -12.14
C GLN A 26 19.49 -7.88 -11.96
N SER A 27 19.11 -9.09 -12.38
CA SER A 27 17.73 -9.56 -12.24
C SER A 27 17.33 -9.85 -10.79
N THR A 28 18.27 -10.06 -9.88
CA THR A 28 18.01 -10.26 -8.44
C THR A 28 17.61 -8.98 -7.71
N HIS A 29 17.79 -7.80 -8.31
CA HIS A 29 17.40 -6.50 -7.72
C HIS A 29 15.95 -6.11 -7.99
N ILE A 30 15.21 -6.87 -8.81
CA ILE A 30 13.79 -6.62 -9.05
C ILE A 30 12.98 -7.42 -8.02
N VAL A 31 13.11 -7.05 -6.74
CA VAL A 31 12.12 -7.45 -5.73
C VAL A 31 11.00 -6.41 -5.83
N PHE A 32 9.93 -6.76 -6.55
CA PHE A 32 8.67 -6.03 -6.40
C PHE A 32 8.14 -6.32 -5.00
N ALA A 33 8.10 -5.30 -4.14
CA ALA A 33 7.29 -5.37 -2.93
C ALA A 33 5.84 -5.57 -3.38
N THR A 34 5.27 -6.74 -3.09
CA THR A 34 3.86 -7.00 -3.31
C THR A 34 3.15 -6.57 -2.04
N SER A 35 2.42 -5.47 -2.07
CA SER A 35 1.53 -5.11 -0.96
C SER A 35 0.33 -6.06 -1.00
N GLU A 36 0.18 -6.92 0.01
CA GLU A 36 -1.06 -7.68 0.18
C GLU A 36 -2.19 -6.69 0.51
N SER A 37 -3.19 -6.61 -0.37
CA SER A 37 -4.39 -5.81 -0.14
C SER A 37 -5.18 -6.44 1.03
N ASN A 38 -5.35 -5.67 2.10
CA ASN A 38 -6.08 -6.08 3.30
C ASN A 38 -7.56 -5.71 3.16
N ILE A 39 -8.28 -6.49 2.34
CA ILE A 39 -9.73 -6.32 2.15
C ILE A 39 -10.48 -6.85 3.38
N VAL A 40 -11.21 -5.96 4.04
CA VAL A 40 -12.10 -6.25 5.15
C VAL A 40 -13.45 -6.69 4.62
N LYS A 41 -13.87 -7.92 4.94
CA LYS A 41 -15.17 -8.48 4.53
C LYS A 41 -16.23 -8.42 5.62
N PHE A 42 -15.82 -8.35 6.88
CA PHE A 42 -16.70 -8.39 8.05
C PHE A 42 -16.22 -7.39 9.09
N LEU A 43 -17.14 -6.63 9.69
CA LEU A 43 -16.85 -5.73 10.80
C LEU A 43 -17.63 -6.19 12.03
N PRO A 44 -17.02 -6.14 13.23
CA PRO A 44 -17.78 -6.30 14.48
C PRO A 44 -18.96 -5.32 14.55
N GLY A 45 -20.12 -5.81 14.94
CA GLY A 45 -21.36 -5.04 15.01
C GLY A 45 -22.15 -4.95 13.70
N PHE A 46 -21.52 -5.22 12.55
CA PHE A 46 -22.21 -5.26 11.26
C PHE A 46 -22.80 -6.66 11.01
N GLU A 47 -24.11 -6.74 10.73
CA GLU A 47 -24.76 -8.02 10.43
C GLU A 47 -24.42 -8.48 9.01
N GLY A 48 -23.63 -9.55 8.90
CA GLY A 48 -23.26 -10.17 7.63
C GLY A 48 -22.02 -9.55 6.96
N PRO A 49 -21.74 -9.90 5.69
CA PRO A 49 -20.63 -9.31 4.95
C PRO A 49 -20.89 -7.85 4.61
N LEU A 50 -19.84 -7.05 4.51
CA LEU A 50 -19.96 -5.67 4.06
C LEU A 50 -20.50 -5.61 2.63
N PRO A 51 -21.47 -4.72 2.33
CA PRO A 51 -22.03 -4.56 0.99
C PRO A 51 -21.15 -3.70 0.07
N PHE A 52 -19.98 -3.26 0.54
CA PHE A 52 -18.99 -2.47 -0.18
C PHE A 52 -17.58 -3.03 0.07
N VAL A 53 -16.65 -2.70 -0.81
CA VAL A 53 -15.24 -3.08 -0.65
C VAL A 53 -14.57 -2.07 0.28
N LEU A 54 -14.11 -2.57 1.42
CA LEU A 54 -13.29 -1.82 2.38
C LEU A 54 -11.90 -2.41 2.39
N GLU A 55 -10.91 -1.59 2.07
CA GLU A 55 -9.49 -1.90 2.27
C GLU A 55 -8.94 -1.03 3.41
N THR A 56 -8.06 -1.61 4.21
CA THR A 56 -7.39 -0.88 5.29
C THR A 56 -5.90 -1.17 5.27
N GLY A 57 -5.07 -0.24 5.70
CA GLY A 57 -3.64 -0.49 5.77
C GLY A 57 -2.87 0.67 6.37
N TYR A 58 -1.54 0.55 6.31
CA TYR A 58 -0.60 1.58 6.72
C TYR A 58 0.19 2.06 5.50
N ILE A 59 0.41 3.37 5.42
CA ILE A 59 1.29 4.00 4.43
C ILE A 59 2.38 4.72 5.19
N GLU A 60 3.64 4.41 4.86
CA GLU A 60 4.79 5.12 5.40
C GLU A 60 4.84 6.55 4.86
N VAL A 61 5.03 7.51 5.77
CA VAL A 61 5.08 8.96 5.50
C VAL A 61 6.36 9.60 6.03
N SER A 62 7.40 8.81 6.28
CA SER A 62 8.70 9.29 6.73
C SER A 62 9.35 10.17 5.65
N GLU A 63 9.55 11.45 5.94
CA GLU A 63 10.25 12.38 5.03
C GLU A 63 11.68 12.67 5.49
N THR A 64 11.99 12.45 6.77
CA THR A 64 13.30 12.74 7.36
C THR A 64 13.75 11.63 8.31
N GLU A 65 15.07 11.52 8.52
CA GLU A 65 15.69 10.60 9.49
C GLU A 65 15.24 10.85 10.96
N ALA A 66 14.56 11.97 11.24
CA ALA A 66 13.98 12.24 12.57
C ALA A 66 12.62 11.54 12.78
N ASP A 67 11.98 11.12 11.70
CA ASP A 67 10.65 10.50 11.66
C ASP A 67 10.72 9.07 11.09
N GLU A 68 11.82 8.36 11.38
CA GLU A 68 11.98 6.96 11.00
C GLU A 68 10.76 6.15 11.48
N ASN A 69 10.07 5.48 10.54
CA ASN A 69 8.87 4.65 10.74
C ASN A 69 7.55 5.41 11.03
N ALA A 70 7.41 6.67 10.61
CA ALA A 70 6.10 7.32 10.63
C ALA A 70 5.13 6.67 9.62
N GLU A 71 4.00 6.15 10.09
CA GLU A 71 2.98 5.50 9.26
C GLU A 71 1.59 6.10 9.52
N VAL A 72 0.80 6.23 8.46
CA VAL A 72 -0.60 6.66 8.52
C VAL A 72 -1.50 5.48 8.20
N PHE A 73 -2.43 5.18 9.12
CA PHE A 73 -3.49 4.21 8.88
C PHE A 73 -4.58 4.81 7.98
N TYR A 74 -5.09 4.05 7.01
CA TYR A 74 -6.16 4.47 6.11
C TYR A 74 -7.36 3.51 6.09
N TYR A 75 -8.53 4.07 5.74
CA TYR A 75 -9.73 3.35 5.33
C TYR A 75 -10.03 3.74 3.88
N PHE A 76 -9.96 2.79 2.95
CA PHE A 76 -10.30 2.99 1.54
C PHE A 76 -11.60 2.28 1.22
N ILE A 77 -12.59 3.02 0.74
CA ILE A 77 -13.87 2.48 0.29
C ILE A 77 -13.96 2.68 -1.22
N GLU A 78 -14.14 1.57 -1.94
CA GLU A 78 -14.29 1.60 -3.39
C GLU A 78 -15.64 2.23 -3.77
N SER A 79 -15.68 2.96 -4.89
CA SER A 79 -16.93 3.57 -5.38
C SER A 79 -18.02 2.52 -5.64
N GLU A 80 -19.27 2.80 -5.27
CA GLU A 80 -20.39 1.91 -5.54
C GLU A 80 -20.86 1.94 -7.02
N ASN A 81 -20.41 2.91 -7.81
CA ASN A 81 -20.81 3.09 -9.20
C ASN A 81 -19.81 2.47 -10.20
N ASN A 82 -18.73 3.18 -10.53
CA ASN A 82 -17.70 2.70 -11.45
C ASN A 82 -16.30 2.97 -10.88
N PRO A 83 -15.78 2.07 -10.04
CA PRO A 83 -14.48 2.22 -9.37
C PRO A 83 -13.30 2.55 -10.28
N LYS A 84 -13.36 2.11 -11.54
CA LYS A 84 -12.27 2.29 -12.51
C LYS A 84 -12.26 3.67 -13.15
N GLN A 85 -13.36 4.41 -13.06
CA GLN A 85 -13.56 5.70 -13.75
C GLN A 85 -13.88 6.83 -12.78
N ASP A 86 -14.47 6.51 -11.63
CA ASP A 86 -14.82 7.48 -10.61
C ASP A 86 -13.54 8.06 -9.96
N PRO A 87 -13.55 9.34 -9.55
CA PRO A 87 -12.37 10.00 -9.01
C PRO A 87 -12.01 9.47 -7.61
N LEU A 88 -10.72 9.56 -7.26
CA LEU A 88 -10.26 9.34 -5.90
C LEU A 88 -10.53 10.57 -5.03
N LEU A 89 -11.20 10.39 -3.89
CA LEU A 89 -11.44 11.42 -2.89
C LEU A 89 -10.62 11.13 -1.63
N LEU A 90 -9.74 12.06 -1.26
CA LEU A 90 -9.04 12.05 0.02
C LEU A 90 -9.84 12.87 1.04
N TRP A 91 -10.19 12.26 2.17
CA TRP A 91 -10.87 12.92 3.28
C TRP A 91 -9.97 12.98 4.51
N LEU A 92 -9.74 14.17 5.04
CA LEU A 92 -8.96 14.41 6.24
C LEU A 92 -9.83 15.17 7.24
N THR A 93 -9.99 14.61 8.44
CA THR A 93 -10.66 15.27 9.54
C THR A 93 -9.79 16.39 10.09
N GLY A 94 -10.40 17.50 10.50
CA GLY A 94 -9.68 18.65 11.05
C GLY A 94 -9.20 18.46 12.49
N GLY A 95 -8.73 19.56 13.10
CA GLY A 95 -8.17 19.56 14.45
C GLY A 95 -6.80 18.85 14.54
N PRO A 96 -5.99 19.10 15.57
CA PRO A 96 -4.82 18.27 15.81
C PRO A 96 -5.23 16.96 16.48
N GLY A 97 -4.88 15.83 15.87
CA GLY A 97 -4.98 14.50 16.48
C GLY A 97 -6.36 13.81 16.43
N CYS A 98 -7.38 14.41 15.80
CA CYS A 98 -8.64 13.73 15.57
C CYS A 98 -8.48 12.62 14.52
N SER A 99 -9.08 11.45 14.78
CA SER A 99 -9.00 10.30 13.87
C SER A 99 -9.92 10.48 12.67
N GLY A 100 -9.40 10.15 11.48
CA GLY A 100 -10.18 10.06 10.23
C GLY A 100 -11.36 9.10 10.30
N PHE A 101 -11.38 8.17 11.26
CA PHE A 101 -12.51 7.29 11.52
C PHE A 101 -13.81 8.05 11.85
N SER A 102 -13.70 9.24 12.45
CA SER A 102 -14.87 10.09 12.71
C SER A 102 -15.57 10.52 11.42
N GLY A 103 -14.82 10.85 10.37
CA GLY A 103 -15.37 11.17 9.05
C GLY A 103 -16.10 9.99 8.40
N LEU A 104 -15.61 8.77 8.65
CA LEU A 104 -16.21 7.54 8.14
C LEU A 104 -17.56 7.21 8.79
N VAL A 105 -17.72 7.45 10.10
CA VAL A 105 -18.93 7.03 10.85
C VAL A 105 -19.94 8.16 11.05
N PHE A 106 -19.47 9.40 11.15
CA PHE A 106 -20.32 10.54 11.54
C PHE A 106 -20.49 11.61 10.45
N GLU A 107 -19.70 11.58 9.38
CA GLU A 107 -19.73 12.61 8.34
C GLU A 107 -20.19 12.04 6.98
N ILE A 108 -19.24 11.58 6.15
CA ILE A 108 -19.49 11.27 4.73
C ILE A 108 -19.48 9.77 4.42
N GLY A 109 -19.06 8.93 5.36
CA GLY A 109 -18.87 7.51 5.09
C GLY A 109 -20.15 6.69 4.99
N VAL A 110 -20.02 5.51 4.38
CA VAL A 110 -21.13 4.57 4.14
C VAL A 110 -21.54 3.79 5.40
N LEU A 111 -20.73 3.84 6.46
CA LEU A 111 -21.03 3.22 7.75
C LEU A 111 -22.04 4.07 8.52
N LYS A 112 -23.30 3.65 8.50
CA LYS A 112 -24.36 4.31 9.28
C LYS A 112 -24.32 3.88 10.73
N LYS A 113 -24.50 4.85 11.64
CA LYS A 113 -24.58 4.67 13.11
C LYS A 113 -25.61 3.61 13.55
N SER A 114 -26.61 3.29 12.75
CA SER A 114 -27.60 2.24 13.05
C SER A 114 -27.08 0.81 12.95
N HIS A 115 -25.89 0.58 12.35
CA HIS A 115 -25.29 -0.74 12.16
C HIS A 115 -24.08 -0.99 13.06
N ILE A 116 -23.69 0.00 13.86
CA ILE A 116 -22.61 -0.13 14.85
C ILE A 116 -23.33 0.10 16.17
N GLY A 117 -23.58 -1.00 16.90
CA GLY A 117 -24.50 -1.04 18.03
C GLY A 117 -24.31 0.07 19.06
N ASN A 118 -25.33 0.20 19.91
CA ASN A 118 -25.55 1.23 20.93
C ASN A 118 -24.49 1.31 22.06
N GLU A 119 -23.26 0.83 21.83
CA GLU A 119 -22.17 0.75 22.82
C GLU A 119 -21.32 2.03 22.92
N LEU A 120 -21.61 3.04 22.09
CA LEU A 120 -20.92 4.34 22.11
C LEU A 120 -21.83 5.50 22.56
N ALA A 121 -22.88 5.21 23.32
CA ALA A 121 -23.74 6.20 23.99
C ALA A 121 -23.67 6.04 25.52
#